data_AF-N0CZH0-F1
#
_entry.id   AF-N0CZH0-F1
#
_cell.length_a   1.000
_cell.length_b   1.000
_cell.length_c   1.000
_cell.angle_alpha   90.00
_cell.angle_beta   90.00
_cell.angle_gamma   90.00
#
_symmetry.space_group_name_H-M   'P 1'
#
loop_
_entity.id
_entity.type
_entity.pdbx_description
1 polymer ?
#
loop_
_entity_poly.entity_id
_entity_poly.type
_entity_poly.pdbx_seq_one_letter_code
_entity_poly.pdbx_strand_id
1 'polypeptide(L)'
;MTEHRPDNAPTYVALCSHTHLFPGARCRLQGLPDPTAFAAAPQPIDIYLRFSDGAATDAELHTAAPTGPVLTVPAHTTGAGTPIDARTWTVRACTATDEEVELTLGTLGTP
;
A
#
# COMPACT_ATOMS: atom_id res chain seq x y z
N MET A 1 1.26 -21.46 19.99
CA MET A 1 0.25 -20.39 20.07
C MET A 1 0.12 -19.87 18.65
N THR A 2 -0.76 -20.49 17.88
CA THR A 2 -0.89 -20.23 16.44
C THR A 2 -1.85 -19.07 16.29
N GLU A 3 -1.34 -17.92 15.86
CA GLU A 3 -2.15 -16.77 15.52
C GLU A 3 -3.09 -17.18 14.38
N HIS A 4 -4.38 -17.29 14.69
CA HIS A 4 -5.42 -17.52 13.70
C HIS A 4 -5.57 -16.20 12.93
N ARG A 5 -4.71 -15.94 11.94
CA ARG A 5 -5.02 -14.95 10.90
C ARG A 5 -6.33 -15.43 10.28
N PRO A 6 -7.39 -14.62 10.20
CA PRO A 6 -8.56 -15.04 9.44
C PRO A 6 -8.10 -15.31 8.01
N ASP A 7 -8.22 -16.57 7.56
CA ASP A 7 -7.79 -17.09 6.25
C ASP A 7 -8.47 -16.43 5.03
N ASN A 8 -9.05 -15.23 5.17
CA ASN A 8 -9.65 -14.48 4.06
C ASN A 8 -9.83 -12.98 4.38
N ALA A 9 -8.79 -12.28 4.85
CA ALA A 9 -8.80 -10.83 4.76
C ALA A 9 -8.84 -10.43 3.27
N PRO A 10 -9.75 -9.52 2.84
CA PRO A 10 -9.81 -9.11 1.43
C PRO A 10 -8.53 -8.38 1.04
N THR A 11 -7.90 -8.82 -0.05
CA THR A 11 -6.80 -8.08 -0.70
C THR A 11 -7.39 -7.00 -1.59
N TYR A 12 -7.01 -5.75 -1.36
CA TYR A 12 -7.47 -4.60 -2.14
C TYR A 12 -6.45 -4.22 -3.21
N VAL A 13 -6.91 -3.77 -4.38
CA VAL A 13 -5.99 -3.35 -5.45
C VAL A 13 -5.56 -1.91 -5.21
N ALA A 14 -4.25 -1.64 -5.34
CA ALA A 14 -3.73 -0.28 -5.37
C ALA A 14 -3.00 0.02 -6.69
N LEU A 15 -3.45 1.04 -7.42
CA LEU A 15 -2.85 1.47 -8.68
C LEU A 15 -1.84 2.59 -8.45
N CYS A 16 -0.56 2.34 -8.71
CA CYS A 16 0.49 3.35 -8.64
C CYS A 16 0.74 3.98 -10.02
N SER A 17 0.93 5.31 -10.04
CA SER A 17 1.11 6.06 -11.30
C SER A 17 2.52 5.95 -11.89
N HIS A 18 3.43 5.24 -11.23
CA HIS A 18 4.84 5.12 -11.59
C HIS A 18 5.28 3.66 -11.56
N THR A 19 6.47 3.40 -12.10
CA THR A 19 7.11 2.07 -12.16
C THR A 19 7.85 1.69 -10.87
N HIS A 20 8.00 2.64 -9.95
CA HIS A 20 8.66 2.46 -8.66
C HIS A 20 8.10 3.45 -7.65
N LEU A 21 8.29 3.15 -6.37
CA LEU A 21 7.89 4.02 -5.26
C LEU A 21 9.03 4.95 -4.86
N PHE A 22 8.66 6.16 -4.44
CA PHE A 22 9.55 7.22 -3.98
C PHE A 22 8.78 8.17 -3.05
N PRO A 23 9.45 9.05 -2.30
CA PRO A 23 8.77 10.01 -1.45
C PRO A 23 7.87 10.94 -2.26
N GLY A 24 6.57 10.91 -1.97
CA GLY A 24 5.53 11.63 -2.71
C GLY A 24 4.86 10.84 -3.83
N ALA A 25 5.27 9.60 -4.10
CA ALA A 25 4.53 8.72 -4.98
C ALA A 25 3.10 8.50 -4.44
N ARG A 26 2.15 8.33 -5.38
CA ARG A 26 0.73 8.16 -5.09
C ARG A 26 0.26 6.82 -5.61
N CYS A 27 -0.48 6.10 -4.77
CA CYS A 27 -1.16 4.87 -5.15
C CYS A 27 -2.63 4.96 -4.74
N ARG A 28 -3.52 4.59 -5.67
CA ARG A 28 -4.98 4.68 -5.49
C ARG A 28 -5.53 3.32 -5.13
N LEU A 29 -5.97 3.20 -3.88
CA LEU A 29 -6.58 2.01 -3.31
C LEU A 29 -8.04 1.92 -3.73
N GLN A 30 -8.44 0.76 -4.25
CA GLN A 30 -9.74 0.52 -4.88
C GLN A 30 -10.51 -0.59 -4.16
N GLY A 31 -11.84 -0.56 -4.27
CA GLY A 31 -12.71 -1.62 -3.78
C GLY A 31 -12.91 -1.63 -2.26
N LEU A 32 -12.47 -0.59 -1.56
CA LEU A 32 -12.79 -0.41 -0.14
C LEU A 32 -14.31 -0.21 0.03
N PRO A 33 -14.93 -0.84 1.04
CA PRO A 33 -16.36 -0.70 1.30
C PRO A 33 -16.74 0.73 1.73
N ASP A 34 -15.83 1.44 2.41
CA ASP A 34 -16.01 2.83 2.83
C ASP A 34 -14.68 3.61 2.72
N PRO A 35 -14.42 4.22 1.55
CA PRO A 35 -13.19 4.99 1.31
C PRO A 35 -13.01 6.17 2.28
N THR A 36 -14.10 6.83 2.65
CA THR A 36 -14.06 8.01 3.54
C THR A 36 -13.68 7.62 4.96
N ALA A 37 -14.29 6.56 5.51
CA ALA A 37 -13.94 6.03 6.82
C ALA A 37 -12.50 5.54 6.85
N PHE A 38 -12.04 4.84 5.80
CA PHE A 38 -10.66 4.37 5.70
C PHE A 38 -9.65 5.53 5.67
N ALA A 39 -9.93 6.60 4.92
CA ALA A 39 -9.03 7.74 4.87
C ALA A 39 -8.92 8.47 6.21
N ALA A 40 -10.01 8.53 6.98
CA ALA A 40 -10.03 9.14 8.31
C ALA A 40 -9.34 8.28 9.38
N ALA A 41 -9.47 6.96 9.30
CA ALA A 41 -8.87 6.01 10.22
C ALA A 41 -8.40 4.75 9.46
N PRO A 42 -7.17 4.76 8.91
CA PRO A 42 -6.64 3.61 8.19
C PRO A 42 -6.55 2.39 9.11
N GLN A 43 -6.94 1.24 8.59
CA GLN A 43 -6.79 -0.06 9.24
C GLN A 43 -5.79 -0.94 8.45
N PRO A 44 -5.17 -1.93 9.09
CA PRO A 44 -4.27 -2.84 8.39
C PRO A 44 -5.01 -3.63 7.30
N ILE A 45 -4.43 -3.72 6.11
CA ILE A 45 -5.00 -4.43 4.97
C ILE A 45 -3.90 -5.02 4.08
N ASP A 46 -4.22 -6.11 3.41
CA ASP A 46 -3.45 -6.66 2.30
C ASP A 46 -3.75 -5.88 1.01
N ILE A 47 -2.70 -5.56 0.26
CA ILE A 47 -2.77 -4.77 -0.96
C ILE A 47 -2.11 -5.52 -2.11
N TYR A 48 -2.82 -5.67 -3.22
CA TYR A 48 -2.22 -6.05 -4.50
C TYR A 48 -1.81 -4.77 -5.24
N LEU A 49 -0.53 -4.45 -5.17
CA LEU A 49 0.05 -3.23 -5.73
C LEU A 49 0.32 -3.42 -7.22
N ARG A 50 -0.19 -2.54 -8.08
CA ARG A 50 0.04 -2.54 -9.52
C ARG A 50 0.75 -1.27 -9.97
N PHE A 51 1.88 -1.43 -10.63
CA PHE A 51 2.69 -0.35 -11.18
C PHE A 51 2.28 -0.01 -12.62
N SER A 52 2.65 1.19 -13.07
CA SER A 52 2.27 1.69 -14.41
C SER A 52 2.85 0.90 -15.57
N ASP A 53 3.96 0.18 -15.36
CA ASP A 53 4.59 -0.71 -16.36
C ASP A 53 3.98 -2.12 -16.40
N GLY A 54 2.98 -2.41 -15.57
CA GLY A 54 2.32 -3.70 -15.51
C GLY A 54 2.90 -4.67 -14.47
N ALA A 55 4.06 -4.38 -13.88
CA ALA A 55 4.52 -5.11 -12.70
C ALA A 55 3.52 -5.02 -11.55
N ALA A 56 3.46 -6.07 -10.74
CA ALA A 56 2.60 -6.12 -9.58
C ALA A 56 3.22 -6.98 -8.47
N THR A 57 2.85 -6.67 -7.23
CA THR A 57 3.29 -7.42 -6.05
C THR A 57 2.28 -7.29 -4.93
N ASP A 58 2.18 -8.33 -4.10
CA ASP A 58 1.55 -8.20 -2.79
C ASP A 58 2.33 -7.22 -1.92
N ALA A 59 1.62 -6.45 -1.13
CA ALA A 59 2.11 -5.45 -0.20
C ALA A 59 1.16 -5.40 1.01
N GLU A 60 1.65 -4.90 2.13
CA GLU A 60 0.87 -4.81 3.37
C GLU A 60 0.84 -3.36 3.85
N LEU A 61 -0.34 -2.83 4.11
CA LEU A 61 -0.48 -1.59 4.86
C LEU A 61 -0.62 -1.95 6.34
N HIS A 62 0.30 -1.47 7.16
CA HIS A 62 0.23 -1.56 8.62
C HIS A 62 -0.08 -0.19 9.21
N THR A 63 -0.80 -0.13 10.32
CA THR A 63 -1.23 1.13 10.95
C THR A 63 -0.79 1.24 12.41
N ALA A 64 0.34 0.60 12.75
CA ALA A 64 0.86 0.54 14.11
C ALA A 64 1.25 1.94 14.65
N ALA A 65 0.80 2.24 15.86
CA ALA A 65 1.31 3.36 16.63
C ALA A 65 2.72 3.03 17.19
N PRO A 66 3.62 4.01 17.37
CA PRO A 66 3.41 5.46 17.23
C PRO A 66 3.77 6.05 15.86
N THR A 67 4.27 5.25 14.91
CA THR A 67 4.83 5.73 13.63
C THR A 67 3.77 6.09 12.59
N GLY A 68 2.53 5.64 12.79
CA GLY A 68 1.44 5.85 11.84
C GLY A 68 1.46 4.82 10.71
N PRO A 69 0.65 5.01 9.66
CA PRO A 69 0.51 4.04 8.59
C PRO A 69 1.81 3.88 7.79
N VAL A 70 2.19 2.63 7.52
CA VAL A 70 3.35 2.24 6.71
C VAL A 70 2.95 1.19 5.68
N LEU A 71 3.46 1.33 4.46
CA LEU A 71 3.29 0.39 3.36
C LEU A 71 4.57 -0.44 3.21
N THR A 72 4.50 -1.73 3.51
CA THR A 72 5.58 -2.70 3.30
C THR A 72 5.44 -3.31 1.92
N VAL A 73 6.48 -3.17 1.10
CA VAL A 73 6.52 -3.70 -0.27
C VAL A 73 7.71 -4.66 -0.38
N PRO A 74 7.48 -5.94 -0.70
CA PRO A 74 8.57 -6.90 -0.87
C PRO A 74 9.38 -6.59 -2.14
N ALA A 75 10.50 -7.29 -2.28
CA ALA A 75 11.30 -7.19 -3.49
C ALA A 75 10.48 -7.64 -4.70
N HIS A 76 10.56 -6.88 -5.79
CA HIS A 76 9.84 -7.16 -7.03
C HIS A 76 10.68 -6.76 -8.23
N THR A 77 10.24 -7.17 -9.42
CA THR A 77 10.90 -6.82 -10.68
C THR A 77 9.96 -5.97 -11.50
N THR A 78 10.45 -4.84 -12.03
CA THR A 78 9.66 -3.99 -12.93
C THR A 78 9.41 -4.71 -14.26
N GLY A 79 8.45 -4.24 -15.06
CA GLY A 79 8.14 -4.79 -16.39
C GLY A 79 9.33 -4.72 -17.37
N ALA A 80 10.31 -3.85 -17.13
CA ALA A 80 11.57 -3.80 -17.87
C ALA A 80 12.62 -4.82 -17.38
N GLY A 81 12.31 -5.65 -16.38
CA GLY A 81 13.24 -6.62 -15.81
C GLY A 81 14.20 -6.04 -14.76
N THR A 82 13.95 -4.83 -14.23
CA THR A 82 14.82 -4.23 -13.22
C THR A 82 14.44 -4.72 -11.82
N PRO A 83 15.36 -5.33 -11.06
CA PRO A 83 15.08 -5.75 -9.69
C PRO A 83 15.00 -4.54 -8.75
N ILE A 84 14.03 -4.57 -7.84
CA ILE A 84 13.82 -3.59 -6.77
C ILE A 84 13.81 -4.33 -5.45
N ASP A 85 14.67 -3.94 -4.52
CA ASP A 85 14.70 -4.50 -3.17
C ASP A 85 13.43 -4.19 -2.37
N ALA A 86 13.16 -5.01 -1.36
CA ALA A 86 12.07 -4.78 -0.41
C ALA A 86 12.25 -3.43 0.31
N ARG A 87 11.15 -2.68 0.45
CA ARG A 87 11.13 -1.35 1.07
C ARG A 87 9.85 -1.14 1.85
N THR A 88 9.99 -0.49 3.00
CA THR A 88 8.86 0.04 3.77
C THR A 88 8.79 1.55 3.57
N TRP A 89 7.59 2.06 3.34
CA TRP A 89 7.31 3.47 3.11
C TRP A 89 6.36 3.99 4.17
N THR A 90 6.64 5.14 4.76
CA THR A 90 5.63 5.86 5.54
C THR A 90 4.49 6.31 4.63
N VAL A 91 3.26 6.35 5.14
CA VAL A 91 2.11 6.95 4.45
C VAL A 91 1.82 8.28 5.13
N ARG A 92 2.12 9.39 4.45
CA ARG A 92 1.99 10.73 5.05
C ARG A 92 0.59 11.32 4.92
N ALA A 93 -0.21 10.81 3.99
CA ALA A 93 -1.60 11.24 3.80
C ALA A 93 -2.43 10.11 3.17
N CYS A 94 -3.69 10.02 3.60
CA CYS A 94 -4.75 9.24 2.99
C CYS A 94 -5.88 10.20 2.62
N THR A 95 -6.21 10.30 1.34
CA THR A 95 -7.30 11.19 0.86
C THR A 95 -8.35 10.36 0.16
N ALA A 96 -9.59 10.42 0.64
CA ALA A 96 -10.71 9.77 -0.03
C ALA A 96 -11.14 10.56 -1.27
N THR A 97 -11.45 9.83 -2.34
CA THR A 97 -12.30 10.28 -3.43
C THR A 97 -13.63 9.52 -3.34
N ASP A 98 -14.56 9.74 -4.26
CA ASP A 98 -15.90 9.12 -4.24
C ASP A 98 -15.84 7.57 -4.16
N GLU A 99 -14.84 6.95 -4.80
CA GLU A 99 -14.73 5.48 -4.92
C GLU A 99 -13.37 4.91 -4.46
N GLU A 100 -12.36 5.76 -4.23
CA GLU A 100 -10.97 5.34 -3.99
C GLU A 100 -10.35 6.05 -2.78
N VAL A 101 -9.24 5.51 -2.28
CA VAL A 101 -8.36 6.23 -1.36
C VAL A 101 -7.01 6.45 -2.00
N GLU A 102 -6.59 7.71 -2.15
CA GLU A 102 -5.23 8.04 -2.55
C GLU A 102 -4.29 7.99 -1.33
N LEU A 103 -3.34 7.07 -1.37
CA LEU A 103 -2.22 7.00 -0.44
C LEU A 103 -1.07 7.86 -0.99
N THR A 104 -0.59 8.81 -0.20
CA THR A 104 0.65 9.55 -0.51
C THR A 104 1.80 9.01 0.32
N LEU A 105 2.82 8.50 -0.35
CA LEU A 105 4.01 7.94 0.31
C LEU A 105 4.93 9.05 0.85
N GLY A 106 5.50 8.81 2.02
CA GLY A 106 6.50 9.64 2.66
C GLY A 106 7.91 9.08 2.45
N THR A 107 8.79 9.25 3.43
CA THR A 107 10.14 8.68 3.42
C THR A 107 10.10 7.17 3.66
N LEU A 108 11.24 6.52 3.46
CA LEU A 108 11.43 5.13 3.90
C LEU A 108 11.10 5.03 5.39
N GLY A 109 10.24 4.06 5.71
CA GLY A 109 9.91 3.68 7.07
C GLY A 109 10.86 2.59 7.57
N THR A 110 10.81 2.35 8.87
CA THR A 110 11.30 1.09 9.43
C THR A 110 10.20 0.03 9.30
N PRO A 111 10.55 -1.25 9.09
CA PRO A 111 9.59 -2.34 9.23
C PRO A 111 9.04 -2.41 10.66
#